data_AF-A0A2P1GQ40-F1
#
_entry.id   AF-A0A2P1GQ40-F1
#
_cell.length_a   1.000
_cell.length_b   1.000
_cell.length_c   1.000
_cell.angle_alpha   90.00
_cell.angle_beta   90.00
_cell.angle_gamma   90.00
#
_symmetry.space_group_name_H-M   'P 1'
#
loop_
_entity.id
_entity.type
_entity.pdbx_description
1 polymer ?
#
loop_
_entity_poly.entity_id
_entity_poly.type
_entity_poly.pdbx_seq_one_letter_code
_entity_poly.pdbx_strand_id
1 'polypeptide(L)'
;MGILGSKEESQGEPIWDERKFDAHDYALLCSYTHPDTPSTELNLVTDWYVWVFFFDDHFLEIYKRSQDLIGAKEYLDRLPAFMPIYPQDNLPFPTNPVERGLADLWSRTAFTKSVEWRQRFFESTKNLLDESMWELANINQNRIANPIEYIEMRRKVGGAPWSADLVEHAAFVEVPAKIAATRPMRVLKDTFADGVHLRNDLFSYQREVEEEGENSNCVLVVERFLNVSTQEAANLTNELLNSRLYQFDNTAVTELPSLFEEYGVDPVERVNVLLYIKGLQDWQSGGP
;
A
#
# COMPACT_ATOMS: atom_id res chain seq x y z
N MET A 1 -14.86 -2.86 -13.00
CA MET A 1 -13.80 -3.81 -13.38
C MET A 1 -14.33 -5.23 -13.30
N GLY A 2 -14.06 -6.09 -14.29
CA GLY A 2 -14.43 -7.52 -14.26
C GLY A 2 -13.50 -8.32 -13.36
N ILE A 3 -13.40 -7.95 -12.09
CA ILE A 3 -12.55 -8.60 -11.06
C ILE A 3 -13.25 -9.81 -10.43
N LEU A 4 -14.58 -9.75 -10.34
CA LEU A 4 -15.38 -10.93 -10.00
C LEU A 4 -15.31 -11.89 -11.20
N GLY A 5 -14.46 -12.91 -11.07
CA GLY A 5 -14.28 -13.90 -12.13
C GLY A 5 -15.60 -14.60 -12.45
N SER A 6 -15.87 -14.83 -13.73
CA SER A 6 -16.82 -15.88 -14.09
C SER A 6 -16.19 -17.23 -13.74
N LYS A 7 -17.00 -18.25 -13.45
CA LYS A 7 -16.52 -19.64 -13.22
C LYS A 7 -15.66 -20.20 -14.36
N GLU A 8 -15.67 -19.54 -15.53
CA GLU A 8 -14.90 -19.91 -16.72
C GLU A 8 -13.47 -19.33 -16.70
N GLU A 9 -13.23 -18.23 -15.98
CA GLU A 9 -11.90 -17.61 -15.87
C GLU A 9 -11.09 -18.15 -14.68
N SER A 10 -11.74 -18.63 -13.61
CA SER A 10 -11.08 -19.33 -12.52
C SER A 10 -10.80 -20.78 -12.93
N GLN A 11 -9.54 -21.24 -12.84
CA GLN A 11 -9.21 -22.67 -12.92
C GLN A 11 -9.69 -23.43 -11.66
N GLY A 12 -10.92 -23.17 -11.20
CA GLY A 12 -11.43 -23.57 -9.88
C GLY A 12 -12.58 -22.68 -9.39
N GLU A 13 -12.75 -22.59 -8.07
CA GLU A 13 -13.67 -21.61 -7.47
C GLU A 13 -13.15 -20.18 -7.65
N PRO A 14 -14.04 -19.19 -7.83
CA PRO A 14 -13.61 -17.79 -7.96
C PRO A 14 -12.95 -17.32 -6.66
N ILE A 15 -11.87 -16.54 -6.76
CA ILE A 15 -11.14 -15.98 -5.60
C ILE A 15 -12.09 -15.20 -4.68
N TRP A 16 -12.95 -14.38 -5.28
CA TRP A 16 -14.06 -13.69 -4.62
C TRP A 16 -15.39 -14.04 -5.29
N ASP A 17 -16.40 -14.27 -4.47
CA ASP A 17 -17.79 -14.12 -4.87
C ASP A 17 -18.32 -12.73 -4.46
N GLU A 18 -19.53 -12.38 -4.91
CA GLU A 18 -20.18 -11.10 -4.61
C GLU A 18 -20.34 -10.90 -3.10
N ARG A 19 -20.63 -11.99 -2.36
CA ARG A 19 -20.80 -11.92 -0.90
C ARG A 19 -19.49 -11.58 -0.19
N LYS A 20 -18.37 -12.19 -0.56
CA LYS A 20 -17.05 -11.91 0.01
C LYS A 20 -16.62 -10.48 -0.34
N PHE A 21 -16.85 -10.05 -1.58
CA PHE A 21 -16.61 -8.67 -2.00
C PHE A 21 -17.41 -7.65 -1.17
N ASP A 22 -18.72 -7.84 -1.02
CA ASP A 22 -19.59 -6.96 -0.23
C ASP A 22 -19.21 -6.93 1.25
N ALA A 23 -18.78 -8.07 1.80
CA ALA A 23 -18.39 -8.18 3.21
C ALA A 23 -17.10 -7.44 3.54
N HIS A 24 -16.20 -7.24 2.58
CA HIS A 24 -14.97 -6.47 2.78
C HIS A 24 -15.22 -4.95 2.83
N ASP A 25 -16.29 -4.47 2.19
CA ASP A 25 -16.74 -3.06 2.18
C ASP A 25 -15.60 -2.04 1.92
N TYR A 26 -14.87 -2.23 0.82
CA TYR A 26 -13.78 -1.33 0.42
C TYR A 26 -14.27 0.11 0.14
N ALA A 27 -15.54 0.28 -0.22
CA ALA A 27 -16.14 1.60 -0.39
C ALA A 27 -16.20 2.36 0.96
N LEU A 28 -16.54 1.68 2.05
CA LEU A 28 -16.51 2.26 3.39
C LEU A 28 -15.08 2.62 3.81
N LEU A 29 -14.10 1.74 3.58
CA LEU A 29 -12.68 2.04 3.81
C LEU A 29 -12.25 3.32 3.09
N CYS A 30 -12.52 3.42 1.78
CA CYS A 30 -12.13 4.58 1.00
C CYS A 30 -12.86 5.85 1.43
N SER A 31 -14.13 5.74 1.83
CA SER A 31 -14.93 6.88 2.33
C SER A 31 -14.38 7.43 3.64
N TYR A 32 -13.86 6.58 4.53
CA TYR A 32 -13.21 7.03 5.76
C TYR A 32 -11.81 7.60 5.51
N THR A 33 -11.04 6.98 4.62
CA THR A 33 -9.63 7.36 4.39
C THR A 33 -9.45 8.55 3.44
N HIS A 34 -10.46 8.87 2.64
CA HIS A 34 -10.43 9.98 1.66
C HIS A 34 -11.70 10.85 1.76
N PRO A 35 -11.98 11.45 2.94
CA PRO A 35 -13.30 12.01 3.26
C PRO A 35 -13.67 13.27 2.45
N ASP A 36 -12.67 13.99 1.93
CA ASP A 36 -12.87 15.22 1.14
C ASP A 36 -12.92 14.95 -0.38
N THR A 37 -12.73 13.70 -0.79
CA THR A 37 -12.64 13.33 -2.20
C THR A 37 -14.03 13.32 -2.86
N PRO A 38 -14.24 14.02 -3.98
CA PRO A 38 -15.51 14.01 -4.71
C PRO A 38 -15.88 12.59 -5.16
N SER A 39 -17.18 12.28 -5.22
CA SER A 39 -17.69 10.93 -5.46
C SER A 39 -17.14 10.25 -6.72
N THR A 40 -16.94 11.00 -7.81
CA THR A 40 -16.39 10.43 -9.06
C THR A 40 -14.95 9.96 -8.90
N GLU A 41 -14.16 10.71 -8.13
CA GLU A 41 -12.76 10.38 -7.85
C GLU A 41 -12.67 9.31 -6.76
N LEU A 42 -13.56 9.36 -5.77
CA LEU A 42 -13.64 8.35 -4.72
C LEU A 42 -13.97 6.97 -5.30
N ASN A 43 -14.76 6.89 -6.37
CA ASN A 43 -15.00 5.64 -7.10
C ASN A 43 -13.70 5.09 -7.72
N LEU A 44 -12.86 5.95 -8.32
CA LEU A 44 -11.58 5.53 -8.88
C LEU A 44 -10.59 5.10 -7.79
N VAL A 45 -10.52 5.84 -6.67
CA VAL A 45 -9.74 5.43 -5.50
C VAL A 45 -10.23 4.09 -4.97
N THR A 46 -11.54 3.89 -4.85
CA THR A 46 -12.13 2.62 -4.42
C THR A 46 -11.77 1.48 -5.38
N ASP A 47 -11.82 1.72 -6.69
CA ASP A 47 -11.37 0.76 -7.70
C ASP A 47 -9.89 0.35 -7.44
N TRP A 48 -8.99 1.30 -7.14
CA TRP A 48 -7.60 0.98 -6.79
C TRP A 48 -7.46 0.09 -5.55
N TYR A 49 -8.23 0.36 -4.47
CA TYR A 49 -8.20 -0.48 -3.28
C TYR A 49 -8.79 -1.87 -3.56
N VAL A 50 -9.90 -1.96 -4.29
CA VAL A 50 -10.46 -3.24 -4.74
C VAL A 50 -9.40 -4.05 -5.51
N TRP A 51 -8.65 -3.40 -6.40
CA TRP A 51 -7.59 -4.04 -7.16
C TRP A 51 -6.44 -4.54 -6.28
N VAL A 52 -5.96 -3.73 -5.34
CA VAL A 52 -4.80 -4.11 -4.50
C VAL A 52 -5.13 -5.27 -3.57
N PHE A 53 -6.31 -5.27 -2.96
CA PHE A 53 -6.77 -6.37 -2.12
C PHE A 53 -7.09 -7.63 -2.94
N PHE A 54 -7.61 -7.48 -4.15
CA PHE A 54 -7.82 -8.63 -5.03
C PHE A 54 -6.48 -9.24 -5.46
N PHE A 55 -5.48 -8.41 -5.75
CA PHE A 55 -4.13 -8.87 -6.06
C PHE A 55 -3.55 -9.70 -4.91
N ASP A 56 -3.68 -9.22 -3.67
CA ASP A 56 -3.18 -9.92 -2.48
C ASP A 56 -3.84 -11.32 -2.32
N ASP A 57 -5.17 -11.38 -2.32
CA ASP A 57 -5.92 -12.64 -2.24
C ASP A 57 -5.61 -13.59 -3.42
N HIS A 58 -5.51 -13.03 -4.64
CA HIS A 58 -5.14 -13.82 -5.82
C HIS A 58 -3.72 -14.39 -5.68
N PHE A 59 -2.76 -13.60 -5.19
CA PHE A 59 -1.39 -14.05 -5.01
C PHE A 59 -1.28 -15.12 -3.92
N LEU A 60 -2.03 -14.95 -2.82
CA LEU A 60 -2.14 -15.93 -1.74
C LEU A 60 -2.62 -17.29 -2.27
N GLU A 61 -3.77 -17.30 -2.95
CA GLU A 61 -4.42 -18.52 -3.40
C GLU A 61 -3.65 -19.24 -4.51
N ILE A 62 -3.08 -18.52 -5.47
CA ILE A 62 -2.42 -19.12 -6.64
C ILE A 62 -0.95 -19.48 -6.34
N TYR A 63 -0.23 -18.66 -5.57
CA TYR A 63 1.24 -18.79 -5.43
C TYR A 63 1.71 -19.08 -4.01
N LYS A 64 1.18 -18.41 -2.97
CA LYS A 64 1.66 -18.64 -1.59
C LYS A 64 1.29 -20.03 -1.07
N ARG A 65 0.04 -20.46 -1.24
CA ARG A 65 -0.42 -21.80 -0.79
C ARG A 65 0.35 -22.95 -1.45
N SER A 66 0.67 -22.80 -2.73
CA SER A 66 1.43 -23.78 -3.52
C SER A 66 2.95 -23.64 -3.38
N GLN A 67 3.42 -22.53 -2.81
CA GLN A 67 4.82 -22.11 -2.74
C GLN A 67 5.53 -22.03 -4.09
N ASP A 68 4.81 -21.65 -5.15
CA ASP A 68 5.34 -21.57 -6.52
C ASP A 68 6.13 -20.27 -6.77
N LEU A 69 7.40 -20.27 -6.38
CA LEU A 69 8.32 -19.14 -6.58
C LEU A 69 8.57 -18.80 -8.07
N ILE A 70 8.52 -19.79 -8.96
CA ILE A 70 8.81 -19.57 -10.39
C ILE A 70 7.59 -18.92 -11.04
N GLY A 71 6.41 -19.49 -10.84
CA GLY A 71 5.16 -18.93 -11.35
C GLY A 71 4.87 -17.54 -10.79
N ALA A 72 5.13 -17.31 -9.50
CA ALA A 72 5.01 -15.99 -8.88
C ALA A 72 5.90 -14.94 -9.56
N LYS A 73 7.16 -15.30 -9.82
CA LYS A 73 8.10 -14.40 -10.48
C LYS A 73 7.66 -14.07 -11.91
N GLU A 74 7.30 -15.08 -12.70
CA GLU A 74 6.83 -14.87 -14.08
C GLU A 74 5.57 -14.00 -14.15
N TYR A 75 4.67 -14.16 -13.18
CA TYR A 75 3.47 -13.36 -13.03
C TYR A 75 3.78 -11.89 -12.69
N LEU A 76 4.62 -11.63 -11.69
CA LEU A 76 4.96 -10.26 -11.27
C LEU A 76 5.81 -9.53 -12.31
N ASP A 77 6.71 -10.22 -13.00
CA ASP A 77 7.56 -9.64 -14.06
C ASP A 77 6.74 -9.05 -15.22
N ARG A 78 5.48 -9.48 -15.40
CA ARG A 78 4.57 -8.95 -16.43
C ARG A 78 3.89 -7.64 -16.03
N LEU A 79 3.61 -7.43 -14.75
CA LEU A 79 2.78 -6.31 -14.27
C LEU A 79 3.35 -4.91 -14.61
N PRO A 80 4.68 -4.65 -14.56
CA PRO A 80 5.25 -3.36 -14.95
C PRO A 80 4.93 -2.92 -16.37
N ALA A 81 4.67 -3.87 -17.28
CA ALA A 81 4.32 -3.55 -18.67
C ALA A 81 2.97 -2.83 -18.80
N PHE A 82 2.11 -2.90 -17.78
CA PHE A 82 0.80 -2.24 -17.74
C PHE A 82 0.84 -0.87 -17.03
N MET A 83 2.02 -0.41 -16.62
CA MET A 83 2.22 0.86 -15.92
C MET A 83 3.18 1.79 -16.69
N PRO A 84 2.92 2.10 -17.97
CA PRO A 84 3.85 2.91 -18.75
C PRO A 84 3.94 4.35 -18.21
N ILE A 85 5.17 4.84 -18.00
CA ILE A 85 5.40 6.24 -17.58
C ILE A 85 4.98 7.22 -18.66
N TYR A 86 5.21 6.90 -19.93
CA TYR A 86 4.83 7.69 -21.10
C TYR A 86 3.79 6.94 -21.92
N PRO A 87 2.92 7.62 -22.69
CA PRO A 87 1.96 6.94 -23.56
C PRO A 87 2.67 5.93 -24.49
N GLN A 88 2.10 4.72 -24.61
CA GLN A 88 2.59 3.67 -25.48
C GLN A 88 1.44 3.13 -26.33
N ASP A 89 1.69 2.93 -27.63
CA ASP A 89 0.67 2.47 -28.57
C ASP A 89 0.41 0.95 -28.47
N ASN A 90 1.37 0.18 -27.93
CA ASN A 90 1.34 -1.29 -27.94
C ASN A 90 1.60 -1.88 -26.54
N LEU A 91 0.61 -1.77 -25.66
CA LEU A 91 0.62 -2.53 -24.41
C LEU A 91 0.38 -4.02 -24.69
N PRO A 92 0.98 -4.93 -23.90
CA PRO A 92 0.65 -6.35 -24.00
C PRO A 92 -0.83 -6.60 -23.72
N PHE A 93 -1.38 -7.66 -24.30
CA PHE A 93 -2.77 -8.05 -24.02
C PHE A 93 -2.86 -8.62 -22.60
N PRO A 94 -3.75 -8.08 -21.74
CA PRO A 94 -3.89 -8.56 -20.37
C PRO A 94 -4.55 -9.96 -20.35
N THR A 95 -3.93 -10.89 -19.65
CA THR A 95 -4.31 -12.32 -19.62
C THR A 95 -5.03 -12.76 -18.35
N ASN A 96 -5.12 -11.90 -17.33
CA ASN A 96 -5.80 -12.19 -16.07
C ASN A 96 -6.47 -10.91 -15.51
N PRO A 97 -7.38 -11.04 -14.50
CA PRO A 97 -8.10 -9.89 -13.95
C PRO A 97 -7.19 -8.81 -13.34
N VAL A 98 -6.04 -9.17 -12.75
CA VAL A 98 -5.10 -8.20 -12.15
C VAL A 98 -4.47 -7.34 -13.24
N GLU A 99 -3.98 -7.94 -14.33
CA GLU A 99 -3.42 -7.20 -15.48
C GLU A 99 -4.47 -6.28 -16.11
N ARG A 100 -5.71 -6.77 -16.28
CA ARG A 100 -6.81 -5.97 -16.83
C ARG A 100 -7.15 -4.78 -15.94
N GLY A 101 -7.26 -5.01 -14.63
CA GLY A 101 -7.53 -3.96 -13.65
C GLY A 101 -6.42 -2.92 -13.61
N LEU A 102 -5.16 -3.36 -13.57
CA LEU A 102 -4.00 -2.47 -13.54
C LEU A 102 -3.93 -1.59 -14.79
N ALA A 103 -4.16 -2.16 -15.97
CA ALA A 103 -4.17 -1.41 -17.23
C ALA A 103 -5.27 -0.33 -17.25
N ASP A 104 -6.49 -0.67 -16.85
CA ASP A 104 -7.62 0.27 -16.77
C ASP A 104 -7.33 1.40 -15.77
N LEU A 105 -6.98 1.02 -14.54
CA LEU A 105 -6.70 1.94 -13.43
C LEU A 105 -5.54 2.88 -13.74
N TRP A 106 -4.44 2.35 -14.28
CA TRP A 106 -3.28 3.17 -14.66
C TRP A 106 -3.66 4.19 -15.74
N SER A 107 -4.42 3.78 -16.76
CA SER A 107 -4.86 4.68 -17.83
C SER A 107 -5.75 5.82 -17.35
N ARG A 108 -6.63 5.56 -16.38
CA ARG A 108 -7.56 6.53 -15.77
C ARG A 108 -6.87 7.48 -14.78
N THR A 109 -5.71 7.08 -14.25
CA THR A 109 -5.04 7.78 -13.14
C THR A 109 -3.75 8.48 -13.59
N ALA A 110 -2.78 7.71 -14.10
CA ALA A 110 -1.40 8.15 -14.28
C ALA A 110 -1.27 9.33 -15.23
N PHE A 111 -2.03 9.34 -16.33
CA PHE A 111 -1.94 10.39 -17.35
C PHE A 111 -2.64 11.70 -16.97
N THR A 112 -3.27 11.76 -15.80
CA THR A 112 -3.78 13.02 -15.22
C THR A 112 -2.72 13.77 -14.41
N LYS A 113 -1.54 13.16 -14.19
CA LYS A 113 -0.50 13.63 -13.28
C LYS A 113 0.82 13.94 -14.00
N SER A 114 1.71 14.63 -13.29
CA SER A 114 3.07 14.91 -13.78
C SER A 114 3.86 13.62 -14.07
N VAL A 115 4.96 13.75 -14.83
CA VAL A 115 5.86 12.62 -15.10
C VAL A 115 6.54 12.18 -13.80
N GLU A 116 6.89 13.16 -12.96
CA GLU A 116 7.55 12.97 -11.68
C GLU A 116 6.65 12.21 -10.69
N TRP A 117 5.35 12.51 -10.65
CA TRP A 117 4.39 11.74 -9.85
C TRP A 117 4.23 10.32 -10.40
N ARG A 118 4.09 10.16 -11.72
CA ARG A 118 3.99 8.83 -12.35
C ARG A 118 5.18 7.93 -12.05
N GLN A 119 6.39 8.49 -12.03
CA GLN A 119 7.60 7.75 -11.66
C GLN A 119 7.56 7.26 -10.22
N ARG A 120 7.13 8.11 -9.28
CA ARG A 120 6.98 7.71 -7.86
C ARG A 120 5.90 6.65 -7.70
N PHE A 121 4.74 6.84 -8.31
CA PHE A 121 3.64 5.89 -8.21
C PHE A 121 3.99 4.54 -8.87
N PHE A 122 4.72 4.55 -9.99
CA PHE A 122 5.25 3.33 -10.59
C PHE A 122 6.19 2.59 -9.63
N GLU A 123 7.13 3.30 -9.02
CA GLU A 123 8.09 2.72 -8.08
C GLU A 123 7.37 2.14 -6.86
N SER A 124 6.45 2.89 -6.23
CA SER A 124 5.65 2.40 -5.11
C SER A 124 4.79 1.20 -5.49
N THR A 125 4.15 1.21 -6.67
CA THR A 125 3.35 0.06 -7.14
C THR A 125 4.23 -1.15 -7.40
N LYS A 126 5.38 -0.98 -8.06
CA LYS A 126 6.33 -2.08 -8.28
C LYS A 126 6.83 -2.66 -6.95
N ASN A 127 7.14 -1.80 -5.97
CA ASN A 127 7.60 -2.25 -4.67
C ASN A 127 6.50 -3.01 -3.91
N LEU A 128 5.24 -2.56 -3.99
CA LEU A 128 4.07 -3.29 -3.48
C LEU A 128 3.98 -4.70 -4.07
N LEU A 129 4.12 -4.81 -5.39
CA LEU A 129 4.09 -6.10 -6.08
C LEU A 129 5.27 -7.01 -5.69
N ASP A 130 6.45 -6.43 -5.46
CA ASP A 130 7.64 -7.15 -5.03
C ASP A 130 7.57 -7.63 -3.56
N GLU A 131 6.70 -7.05 -2.71
CA GLU A 131 6.45 -7.52 -1.32
C GLU A 131 6.08 -8.99 -1.30
N SER A 132 5.18 -9.39 -2.20
CA SER A 132 4.65 -10.75 -2.25
C SER A 132 5.73 -11.80 -2.52
N MET A 133 6.80 -11.47 -3.24
CA MET A 133 7.96 -12.37 -3.42
C MET A 133 8.79 -12.52 -2.15
N TRP A 134 8.96 -11.43 -1.39
CA TRP A 134 9.70 -11.47 -0.14
C TRP A 134 8.96 -12.30 0.91
N GLU A 135 7.65 -12.11 1.02
CA GLU A 135 6.79 -12.91 1.90
C GLU A 135 6.81 -14.39 1.51
N LEU A 136 6.66 -14.69 0.21
CA LEU A 136 6.72 -16.06 -0.29
C LEU A 136 8.05 -16.75 0.03
N ALA A 137 9.16 -16.03 -0.11
CA ALA A 137 10.49 -16.54 0.26
C ALA A 137 10.61 -16.82 1.77
N ASN A 138 10.02 -15.96 2.61
CA ASN A 138 10.01 -16.14 4.07
C ASN A 138 9.14 -17.33 4.49
N ILE A 139 7.96 -17.49 3.90
CA ILE A 139 7.08 -18.65 4.10
C ILE A 139 7.81 -19.94 3.74
N ASN A 140 8.45 -19.98 2.55
CA ASN A 140 9.19 -21.17 2.09
C ASN A 140 10.35 -21.57 3.03
N GLN A 141 11.01 -20.57 3.64
CA GLN A 141 12.12 -20.79 4.58
C GLN A 141 11.66 -20.95 6.03
N ASN A 142 10.36 -20.85 6.31
CA ASN A 142 9.79 -20.74 7.65
C ASN A 142 10.55 -19.73 8.53
N ARG A 143 10.87 -18.57 7.94
CA ARG A 143 11.72 -17.54 8.52
C ARG A 143 10.87 -16.35 8.94
N ILE A 144 11.02 -15.96 10.20
CA ILE A 144 10.44 -14.73 10.74
C ILE A 144 11.54 -13.67 10.77
N ALA A 145 11.24 -12.49 10.22
CA ALA A 145 12.17 -11.36 10.21
C ALA A 145 12.44 -10.87 11.65
N ASN A 146 13.59 -10.22 11.86
CA ASN A 146 13.80 -9.47 13.11
C ASN A 146 13.09 -8.10 13.03
N PRO A 147 12.86 -7.39 14.16
CA PRO A 147 12.10 -6.14 14.15
C PRO A 147 12.63 -5.04 13.22
N ILE A 148 13.95 -4.92 13.06
CA ILE A 148 14.56 -3.90 12.19
C ILE A 148 14.29 -4.24 10.73
N GLU A 149 14.61 -5.48 10.34
CA GLU A 149 14.35 -5.97 8.98
C GLU A 149 12.86 -5.88 8.62
N TYR A 150 11.98 -6.24 9.55
CA TYR A 150 10.53 -6.18 9.36
C TYR A 150 10.07 -4.77 9.00
N ILE A 151 10.45 -3.78 9.81
CA ILE A 151 10.07 -2.37 9.59
C ILE A 151 10.69 -1.82 8.29
N GLU A 152 11.97 -2.10 8.02
CA GLU A 152 12.62 -1.64 6.80
C GLU A 152 11.97 -2.23 5.54
N MET A 153 11.58 -3.50 5.60
CA MET A 153 10.88 -4.15 4.49
C MET A 153 9.47 -3.58 4.32
N ARG A 154 8.67 -3.47 5.38
CA ARG A 154 7.31 -2.86 5.29
C ARG A 154 7.35 -1.42 4.77
N ARG A 155 8.35 -0.61 5.13
CA ARG A 155 8.51 0.75 4.56
C ARG A 155 8.87 0.75 3.08
N LYS A 156 9.61 -0.27 2.62
CA LYS A 156 10.12 -0.33 1.26
C LYS A 156 9.10 -0.93 0.30
N VAL A 157 8.54 -2.08 0.67
CA VAL A 157 7.69 -2.91 -0.19
C VAL A 157 6.23 -2.92 0.25
N GLY A 158 5.89 -2.46 1.45
CA GLY A 158 4.51 -2.41 1.91
C GLY A 158 3.59 -1.55 1.05
N GLY A 159 2.28 -1.79 1.18
CA GLY A 159 1.26 -1.01 0.47
C GLY A 159 1.09 0.44 0.93
N ALA A 160 1.59 0.84 2.10
CA ALA A 160 1.36 2.20 2.62
C ALA A 160 2.06 3.31 1.80
N PRO A 161 3.31 3.16 1.34
CA PRO A 161 3.92 4.05 0.35
C PRO A 161 3.07 4.28 -0.91
N TRP A 162 2.39 3.24 -1.39
CA TRP A 162 1.48 3.31 -2.55
C TRP A 162 0.19 4.06 -2.19
N SER A 163 -0.40 3.78 -1.02
CA SER A 163 -1.57 4.52 -0.52
C SER A 163 -1.27 6.01 -0.34
N ALA A 164 -0.07 6.36 0.14
CA ALA A 164 0.36 7.75 0.26
C ALA A 164 0.39 8.46 -1.10
N ASP A 165 0.87 7.81 -2.16
CA ASP A 165 0.87 8.40 -3.50
C ASP A 165 -0.56 8.59 -4.04
N LEU A 166 -1.50 7.68 -3.72
CA LEU A 166 -2.92 7.84 -4.02
C LEU A 166 -3.58 8.99 -3.25
N VAL A 167 -3.10 9.35 -2.05
CA VAL A 167 -3.57 10.54 -1.33
C VAL A 167 -3.28 11.81 -2.12
N GLU A 168 -2.11 11.92 -2.77
CA GLU A 168 -1.83 13.04 -3.70
C GLU A 168 -2.89 13.09 -4.82
N HIS A 169 -3.22 11.92 -5.38
CA HIS A 169 -4.23 11.82 -6.43
C HIS A 169 -5.62 12.27 -5.95
N ALA A 170 -6.10 11.69 -4.85
CA ALA A 170 -7.42 11.93 -4.28
C ALA A 170 -7.63 13.37 -3.80
N ALA A 171 -6.58 14.00 -3.26
CA ALA A 171 -6.61 15.39 -2.83
C ALA A 171 -6.37 16.39 -3.98
N PHE A 172 -6.19 15.93 -5.23
CA PHE A 172 -5.89 16.75 -6.41
C PHE A 172 -4.64 17.64 -6.25
N VAL A 173 -3.66 17.16 -5.48
CA VAL A 173 -2.40 17.87 -5.25
C VAL A 173 -1.22 17.01 -5.71
N GLU A 174 -0.06 17.63 -5.84
CA GLU A 174 1.20 16.90 -5.99
C GLU A 174 2.26 17.54 -5.09
N VAL A 175 3.00 16.71 -4.37
CA VAL A 175 4.20 17.12 -3.64
C VAL A 175 5.25 17.53 -4.67
N PRO A 176 5.82 18.74 -4.57
CA PRO A 176 6.83 19.21 -5.52
C PRO A 176 8.04 18.27 -5.58
N ALA A 177 8.46 17.90 -6.78
CA ALA A 177 9.57 16.96 -7.00
C ALA A 177 10.88 17.40 -6.30
N LYS A 178 11.12 18.71 -6.21
CA LYS A 178 12.28 19.31 -5.53
C LYS A 178 12.36 18.97 -4.03
N ILE A 179 11.23 18.68 -3.37
CA ILE A 179 11.19 18.33 -1.95
C ILE A 179 10.78 16.87 -1.68
N ALA A 180 10.18 16.17 -2.64
CA ALA A 180 9.61 14.83 -2.44
C ALA A 180 10.62 13.80 -1.88
N ALA A 181 11.90 13.90 -2.28
CA ALA A 181 12.97 13.01 -1.82
C ALA A 181 13.73 13.51 -0.57
N THR A 182 13.35 14.66 -0.02
CA THR A 182 14.03 15.25 1.14
C THR A 182 13.77 14.45 2.41
N ARG A 183 14.64 14.63 3.42
CA ARG A 183 14.51 13.90 4.68
C ARG A 183 13.15 14.10 5.36
N PRO A 184 12.63 15.33 5.56
CA PRO A 184 11.34 15.49 6.25
C PRO A 184 10.19 14.80 5.52
N MET A 185 10.14 14.88 4.20
CA MET A 185 9.12 14.19 3.40
C MET A 185 9.22 12.66 3.50
N ARG A 186 10.43 12.11 3.51
CA ARG A 186 10.64 10.68 3.75
C ARG A 186 10.25 10.27 5.16
N VAL A 187 10.57 11.05 6.18
CA VAL A 187 10.16 10.77 7.57
C VAL A 187 8.64 10.75 7.69
N LEU A 188 7.93 11.69 7.05
CA LEU A 188 6.46 11.69 7.03
C LEU A 188 5.90 10.44 6.34
N LYS A 189 6.44 10.07 5.18
CA LYS A 189 6.00 8.85 4.47
C LYS A 189 6.32 7.57 5.26
N ASP A 190 7.49 7.49 5.90
CA ASP A 190 7.90 6.35 6.73
C ASP A 190 7.06 6.22 8.00
N THR A 191 6.81 7.32 8.71
CA THR A 191 6.00 7.32 9.94
C THR A 191 4.54 7.03 9.66
N PHE A 192 4.01 7.54 8.54
CA PHE A 192 2.71 7.13 8.01
C PHE A 192 2.70 5.63 7.74
N ALA A 193 3.64 5.11 6.94
CA ALA A 193 3.70 3.71 6.59
C ALA A 193 3.77 2.79 7.81
N ASP A 194 4.63 3.11 8.78
CA ASP A 194 4.69 2.34 10.03
C ASP A 194 3.36 2.39 10.79
N GLY A 195 2.72 3.56 10.83
CA GLY A 195 1.42 3.73 11.48
C GLY A 195 0.33 2.87 10.84
N VAL A 196 0.32 2.77 9.51
CA VAL A 196 -0.60 1.92 8.75
C VAL A 196 -0.34 0.45 9.05
N HIS A 197 0.90 -0.01 8.85
CA HIS A 197 1.24 -1.42 8.96
C HIS A 197 1.09 -1.94 10.38
N LEU A 198 1.57 -1.21 11.39
CA LEU A 198 1.48 -1.65 12.78
C LEU A 198 0.03 -1.72 13.28
N ARG A 199 -0.85 -0.83 12.80
CA ARG A 199 -2.28 -0.91 13.10
C ARG A 199 -2.89 -2.14 12.45
N ASN A 200 -2.64 -2.35 11.16
CA ASN A 200 -3.14 -3.51 10.44
C ASN A 200 -2.73 -4.82 11.13
N ASP A 201 -1.44 -4.97 11.47
CA ASP A 201 -0.90 -6.16 12.12
C ASP A 201 -1.60 -6.49 13.46
N LEU A 202 -2.00 -5.48 14.24
CA LEU A 202 -2.74 -5.67 15.49
C LEU A 202 -4.14 -6.25 15.26
N PHE A 203 -4.82 -5.82 14.20
CA PHE A 203 -6.17 -6.28 13.87
C PHE A 203 -6.18 -7.57 13.05
N SER A 204 -5.13 -7.82 12.27
CA SER A 204 -5.04 -8.98 11.37
C SER A 204 -4.32 -10.18 11.98
N TYR A 205 -3.63 -10.02 13.13
CA TYR A 205 -2.81 -11.06 13.76
C TYR A 205 -3.47 -12.45 13.81
N GLN A 206 -4.70 -12.53 14.30
CA GLN A 206 -5.36 -13.83 14.47
C GLN A 206 -5.54 -14.54 13.12
N ARG A 207 -6.06 -13.82 12.13
CA ARG A 207 -6.26 -14.36 10.77
C ARG A 207 -4.93 -14.74 10.13
N GLU A 208 -3.97 -13.81 10.11
CA GLU A 208 -2.70 -13.99 9.42
C GLU A 208 -1.85 -15.11 10.05
N VAL A 209 -1.70 -15.11 11.38
CA VAL A 209 -0.77 -16.01 12.07
C VAL A 209 -1.41 -17.36 12.38
N GLU A 210 -2.68 -17.39 12.81
CA GLU A 210 -3.33 -18.64 13.23
C GLU A 210 -4.02 -19.39 12.08
N GLU A 211 -4.53 -18.68 11.06
CA GLU A 211 -5.29 -19.28 9.96
C GLU A 211 -4.49 -19.37 8.66
N GLU A 212 -3.79 -18.29 8.27
CA GLU A 212 -3.08 -18.20 6.98
C GLU A 212 -1.64 -18.72 7.05
N GLY A 213 -1.02 -18.70 8.24
CA GLY A 213 0.39 -19.07 8.44
C GLY A 213 1.36 -18.02 7.89
N GLU A 214 0.94 -16.76 7.82
CA GLU A 214 1.77 -15.63 7.41
C GLU A 214 2.79 -15.29 8.51
N ASN A 215 4.01 -15.01 8.09
CA ASN A 215 5.14 -14.71 8.98
C ASN A 215 5.44 -13.21 9.08
N SER A 216 4.67 -12.38 8.35
CA SER A 216 4.92 -10.96 8.14
C SER A 216 4.04 -10.05 9.01
N ASN A 217 3.94 -10.35 10.31
CA ASN A 217 3.17 -9.58 11.29
C ASN A 217 4.06 -9.09 12.45
N CYS A 218 4.03 -7.80 12.79
CA CYS A 218 4.91 -7.22 13.82
C CYS A 218 4.70 -7.83 15.21
N VAL A 219 3.46 -8.19 15.58
CA VAL A 219 3.18 -8.84 16.87
C VAL A 219 3.92 -10.18 16.95
N LEU A 220 3.87 -10.98 15.89
CA LEU A 220 4.61 -12.24 15.81
C LEU A 220 6.13 -12.01 15.85
N VAL A 221 6.63 -11.03 15.10
CA VAL A 221 8.05 -10.67 15.08
C VAL A 221 8.56 -10.30 16.47
N VAL A 222 7.83 -9.44 17.19
CA VAL A 222 8.18 -9.00 18.56
C VAL A 222 8.08 -10.17 19.54
N GLU A 223 7.01 -10.96 19.47
CA GLU A 223 6.79 -12.14 20.31
C GLU A 223 7.99 -13.09 20.24
N ARG A 224 8.41 -13.44 19.01
CA ARG A 224 9.50 -14.39 18.78
C ARG A 224 10.87 -13.82 19.09
N PHE A 225 11.10 -12.55 18.75
CA PHE A 225 12.42 -11.93 18.94
C PHE A 225 12.73 -11.67 20.41
N LEU A 226 11.75 -11.19 21.18
CA LEU A 226 11.91 -10.89 22.60
C LEU A 226 11.55 -12.06 23.51
N ASN A 227 10.92 -13.11 22.97
CA ASN A 227 10.43 -14.27 23.71
C ASN A 227 9.47 -13.88 24.86
N VAL A 228 8.47 -13.08 24.50
CA VAL A 228 7.41 -12.58 25.39
C VAL A 228 6.05 -13.19 25.03
N SER A 229 5.02 -12.93 25.82
CA SER A 229 3.66 -13.37 25.47
C SER A 229 3.09 -12.56 24.29
N THR A 230 2.14 -13.12 23.54
CA THR A 230 1.44 -12.42 22.44
C THR A 230 0.82 -11.11 22.90
N GLN A 231 0.22 -11.07 24.09
CA GLN A 231 -0.38 -9.84 24.64
C GLN A 231 0.68 -8.77 24.93
N GLU A 232 1.84 -9.16 25.43
CA GLU A 232 2.95 -8.23 25.67
C GLU A 232 3.54 -7.72 24.35
N ALA A 233 3.69 -8.60 23.35
CA ALA A 233 4.10 -8.22 22.01
C ALA A 233 3.12 -7.22 21.36
N ALA A 234 1.82 -7.47 21.47
CA ALA A 234 0.78 -6.57 20.96
C ALA A 234 0.82 -5.20 21.66
N ASN A 235 1.06 -5.16 22.97
CA ASN A 235 1.22 -3.90 23.70
C ASN A 235 2.44 -3.11 23.20
N LEU A 236 3.59 -3.77 23.01
CA LEU A 236 4.80 -3.16 22.47
C LEU A 236 4.61 -2.65 21.04
N THR A 237 3.92 -3.41 20.18
CA THR A 237 3.56 -2.99 18.82
C THR A 237 2.68 -1.73 18.86
N ASN A 238 1.71 -1.65 19.78
CA ASN A 238 0.88 -0.46 19.95
C ASN A 238 1.65 0.74 20.53
N GLU A 239 2.61 0.54 21.43
CA GLU A 239 3.51 1.60 21.90
C GLU A 239 4.37 2.16 20.75
N LEU A 240 4.90 1.26 19.90
CA LEU A 240 5.63 1.66 18.71
C LEU A 240 4.73 2.47 17.78
N LEU A 241 3.53 1.97 17.46
CA LEU A 241 2.51 2.69 16.66
C LEU A 241 2.31 4.12 17.18
N ASN A 242 2.02 4.28 18.48
CA ASN A 242 1.83 5.61 19.08
C ASN A 242 3.07 6.50 18.92
N SER A 243 4.27 5.94 19.09
CA SER A 243 5.51 6.69 18.89
C SER A 243 5.70 7.16 17.44
N ARG A 244 5.28 6.36 16.45
CA ARG A 244 5.38 6.73 15.03
C ARG A 244 4.40 7.85 14.68
N LEU A 245 3.17 7.77 15.19
CA LEU A 245 2.16 8.82 15.02
C LEU A 245 2.61 10.15 15.63
N TYR A 246 3.18 10.13 16.83
CA TYR A 246 3.75 11.33 17.44
C TYR A 246 4.87 11.94 16.60
N GLN A 247 5.76 11.10 16.05
CA GLN A 247 6.82 11.58 15.18
C GLN A 247 6.26 12.20 13.89
N PHE A 248 5.24 11.59 13.27
CA PHE A 248 4.57 12.13 12.09
C PHE A 248 4.10 13.57 12.33
N ASP A 249 3.30 13.78 13.39
CA ASP A 249 2.76 15.10 13.72
C ASP A 249 3.87 16.10 14.07
N ASN A 250 4.86 15.67 14.84
CA ASN A 250 6.00 16.53 15.18
C ASN A 250 6.79 16.95 13.93
N THR A 251 7.09 16.03 13.01
CA THR A 251 7.81 16.34 11.77
C THR A 251 6.98 17.28 10.87
N ALA A 252 5.66 17.07 10.77
CA ALA A 252 4.78 17.94 10.00
C ALA A 252 4.83 19.39 10.52
N VAL A 253 4.80 19.57 11.83
CA VAL A 253 4.77 20.91 12.46
C VAL A 253 6.16 21.57 12.51
N THR A 254 7.21 20.80 12.78
CA THR A 254 8.54 21.37 13.13
C THR A 254 9.52 21.39 11.95
N GLU A 255 9.40 20.47 11.00
CA GLU A 255 10.39 20.33 9.92
C GLU A 255 9.92 20.96 8.59
N LEU A 256 8.62 20.91 8.27
CA LEU A 256 8.10 21.46 7.00
C LEU A 256 8.33 22.97 6.83
N PRO A 257 8.12 23.85 7.84
CA PRO A 257 8.36 25.27 7.65
C PRO A 257 9.80 25.58 7.23
N SER A 258 10.78 24.92 7.88
CA SER A 258 12.20 25.09 7.55
C SER A 258 12.52 24.56 6.15
N LEU A 259 11.96 23.40 5.79
CA LEU A 259 12.09 22.81 4.45
C LEU A 259 11.56 23.75 3.37
N PHE A 260 10.41 24.38 3.61
CA PHE A 260 9.80 25.31 2.65
C PHE A 260 10.66 26.54 2.40
N GLU A 261 11.32 27.07 3.43
CA GLU A 261 12.26 28.18 3.28
C GLU A 261 13.55 27.74 2.56
N GLU A 262 14.12 26.59 2.94
CA GLU A 262 15.36 26.06 2.36
C GLU A 262 15.24 25.83 0.85
N TYR A 263 14.10 25.30 0.40
CA TYR A 263 13.86 24.94 -1.00
C TYR A 263 13.07 26.01 -1.78
N GLY A 264 12.79 27.17 -1.17
CA GLY A 264 12.02 28.24 -1.79
C GLY A 264 10.68 27.75 -2.34
N VAL A 265 9.94 26.98 -1.54
CA VAL A 265 8.63 26.44 -1.90
C VAL A 265 7.62 27.59 -1.92
N ASP A 266 6.92 27.78 -3.03
CA ASP A 266 5.99 28.91 -3.18
C ASP A 266 4.70 28.69 -2.37
N PRO A 267 3.89 29.74 -2.11
CA PRO A 267 2.69 29.59 -1.28
C PRO A 267 1.68 28.55 -1.76
N VAL A 268 1.53 28.34 -3.07
CA VAL A 268 0.62 27.33 -3.64
C VAL A 268 1.19 25.93 -3.43
N GLU A 269 2.47 25.73 -3.72
CA GLU A 269 3.17 24.47 -3.44
C GLU A 269 3.11 24.11 -1.94
N ARG A 270 3.25 25.08 -1.03
CA ARG A 270 3.13 24.86 0.42
C ARG A 270 1.73 24.36 0.79
N VAL A 271 0.68 24.96 0.23
CA VAL A 271 -0.70 24.52 0.46
C VAL A 271 -0.91 23.09 -0.06
N ASN A 272 -0.38 22.76 -1.24
CA ASN A 272 -0.45 21.41 -1.79
C ASN A 272 0.18 20.36 -0.86
N VAL A 273 1.36 20.67 -0.31
CA VAL A 273 2.04 19.79 0.66
C VAL A 273 1.19 19.64 1.93
N LEU A 274 0.64 20.73 2.47
CA LEU A 274 -0.18 20.66 3.68
C LEU A 274 -1.49 19.89 3.47
N LEU A 275 -2.12 20.02 2.30
CA LEU A 275 -3.29 19.21 1.93
C LEU A 275 -2.94 17.73 1.82
N TYR A 276 -1.77 17.40 1.24
CA TYR A 276 -1.26 16.03 1.23
C TYR A 276 -1.06 15.48 2.66
N ILE A 277 -0.42 16.25 3.56
CA ILE A 277 -0.24 15.83 4.95
C ILE A 277 -1.57 15.64 5.68
N LYS A 278 -2.53 16.55 5.48
CA LYS A 278 -3.89 16.39 6.02
C LYS A 278 -4.54 15.11 5.49
N GLY A 279 -4.39 14.81 4.20
CA GLY A 279 -4.90 13.56 3.62
C GLY A 279 -4.27 12.31 4.23
N LEU A 280 -2.97 12.32 4.53
CA LEU A 280 -2.33 11.22 5.27
C LEU A 280 -2.90 11.07 6.70
N GLN A 281 -3.22 12.18 7.38
CA GLN A 281 -3.85 12.16 8.70
C GLN A 281 -5.28 11.61 8.65
N ASP A 282 -6.07 11.99 7.65
CA ASP A 282 -7.40 11.41 7.44
C ASP A 282 -7.30 9.91 7.19
N TRP A 283 -6.38 9.50 6.31
CA TRP A 283 -6.14 8.10 6.01
C TRP A 283 -5.81 7.33 7.29
N GLN A 284 -4.89 7.85 8.11
CA GLN A 284 -4.49 7.21 9.36
C GLN A 284 -5.62 7.13 10.40
N SER A 285 -6.57 8.07 10.37
CA SER A 285 -7.71 8.14 11.29
C SER A 285 -8.90 7.30 10.82
N GLY A 286 -9.07 7.17 9.50
CA GLY A 286 -10.15 6.43 8.86
C GLY A 286 -9.82 4.97 8.56
N GLY A 287 -8.53 4.63 8.48
CA GLY A 287 -8.06 3.26 8.29
C GLY A 287 -8.43 2.39 9.51
N PRO A 288 -9.15 1.26 9.31
CA PRO A 288 -9.48 0.32 10.37
C PRO A 288 -8.23 -0.35 10.95
#